data_AF-A0A0H3WMN7-F1
#
_entry.id   AF-A0A0H3WMN7-F1
#
_cell.length_a   1.000
_cell.length_b   1.000
_cell.length_c   1.000
_cell.angle_alpha   90.00
_cell.angle_beta   90.00
_cell.angle_gamma   90.00
#
_symmetry.space_group_name_H-M   'P 1'
#
loop_
_entity.id
_entity.type
_entity.pdbx_description
1 polymer ?
#
loop_
_entity_poly.entity_id
_entity_poly.type
_entity_poly.pdbx_seq_one_letter_code
_entity_poly.pdbx_strand_id
1 'polypeptide(L)'
;MSKKSERRLTLALAGSLIAAGVMLSAPAQAQINVPQAGAGGATGGGVVAPAVMPRAVTVEQALAAKHDLEAVIEGHIVQKESKHEHYTFRDAAGKTIVVDIDDKYIPTGREITPDTLVRIWGEVDVHRLKPNDIEVKKIEFVDRK
;
A
#
# COMPACT_ATOMS: atom_id res chain seq x y z
N MET A 1 38.75 28.15 7.83
CA MET A 1 38.32 29.56 8.04
C MET A 1 37.81 30.13 6.72
N SER A 2 36.80 31.01 6.76
CA SER A 2 36.02 31.57 5.62
C SER A 2 34.94 30.63 5.04
N LYS A 3 33.69 31.03 4.81
CA LYS A 3 33.15 32.38 4.57
C LYS A 3 31.71 32.50 5.10
N LYS A 4 31.50 33.51 5.95
CA LYS A 4 30.21 34.07 6.38
C LYS A 4 29.63 34.90 5.23
N SER A 5 28.37 34.72 4.89
CA SER A 5 27.64 35.55 3.92
C SER A 5 26.32 35.99 4.54
N GLU A 6 26.34 37.14 5.20
CA GLU A 6 25.15 37.88 5.63
C GLU A 6 24.86 38.96 4.58
N ARG A 7 23.64 38.99 4.03
CA ARG A 7 23.17 40.08 3.16
C ARG A 7 21.87 40.67 3.71
N ARG A 8 22.09 41.63 4.60
CA ARG A 8 21.43 42.93 4.77
C ARG A 8 19.92 43.03 4.44
N LEU A 9 19.19 43.22 5.54
CA LEU A 9 17.92 43.94 5.68
C LEU A 9 17.80 45.14 4.73
N THR A 10 16.67 45.24 4.04
CA THR A 10 16.19 46.50 3.46
C THR A 10 14.78 46.74 3.95
N LEU A 11 14.65 47.74 4.82
CA LEU A 11 13.44 48.30 5.39
C LEU A 11 12.89 49.34 4.39
N ALA A 12 11.61 49.26 4.02
CA ALA A 12 10.92 50.34 3.31
C ALA A 12 9.57 50.61 3.98
N LEU A 13 9.48 51.77 4.63
CA LEU A 13 8.25 52.41 5.10
C LEU A 13 7.67 53.28 3.98
N ALA A 14 6.38 53.10 3.68
CA ALA A 14 5.43 54.09 3.15
C ALA A 14 4.06 53.38 3.18
N GLY A 15 2.93 53.87 3.71
CA GLY A 15 2.47 55.22 3.99
C GLY A 15 1.06 55.37 3.36
N SER A 16 0.03 55.59 4.18
CA SER A 16 -1.34 56.11 3.87
C SER A 16 -2.53 55.18 3.54
N LEU A 17 -3.39 55.01 4.55
CA LEU A 17 -4.79 55.50 4.72
C LEU A 17 -5.91 55.26 3.64
N ILE A 18 -6.86 54.41 4.05
CA ILE A 18 -8.35 54.46 3.97
C ILE A 18 -9.07 54.65 2.62
N ALA A 19 -9.85 53.63 2.22
CA ALA A 19 -11.21 53.79 1.69
C ALA A 19 -12.03 52.49 1.84
N ALA A 20 -13.21 52.62 2.44
CA ALA A 20 -14.21 51.58 2.62
C ALA A 20 -15.00 51.31 1.32
N GLY A 21 -15.36 50.04 1.07
CA GLY A 21 -16.20 49.66 -0.06
C GLY A 21 -16.28 48.16 -0.26
N VAL A 22 -16.99 47.45 0.62
CA VAL A 22 -17.35 46.04 0.41
C VAL A 22 -18.63 46.00 -0.43
N MET A 23 -18.51 45.58 -1.69
CA MET A 23 -19.62 45.03 -2.48
C MET A 23 -19.20 43.62 -2.88
N LEU A 24 -19.74 42.64 -2.15
CA LEU A 24 -19.42 41.22 -2.23
C LEU A 24 -20.21 40.60 -3.41
N SER A 25 -19.60 40.51 -4.59
CA SER A 25 -20.09 39.65 -5.66
C SER A 25 -19.74 38.19 -5.34
N ALA A 26 -20.74 37.39 -4.97
CA ALA A 26 -20.55 35.97 -4.69
C ALA A 26 -20.34 35.17 -5.99
N PRO A 27 -19.24 34.40 -6.15
CA PRO A 27 -19.26 33.27 -7.07
C PRO A 27 -20.06 32.13 -6.41
N ALA A 28 -21.10 31.65 -7.10
CA ALA A 28 -21.80 30.43 -6.75
C ALA A 28 -20.81 29.25 -6.80
N GLN A 29 -20.27 28.87 -5.64
CA GLN A 29 -19.47 27.67 -5.50
C GLN A 29 -20.43 26.47 -5.40
N ALA A 30 -20.48 25.67 -6.46
CA ALA A 30 -21.09 24.35 -6.41
C ALA A 30 -20.31 23.49 -5.41
N GLN A 31 -20.89 23.26 -4.23
CA GLN A 31 -20.40 22.25 -3.29
C GLN A 31 -20.58 20.88 -3.92
N ILE A 32 -19.48 20.28 -4.36
CA ILE A 32 -19.41 18.84 -4.61
C ILE A 32 -19.53 18.17 -3.24
N ASN A 33 -20.65 17.48 -3.04
CA ASN A 33 -20.92 16.67 -1.86
C ASN A 33 -20.05 15.40 -1.93
N VAL A 34 -18.79 15.50 -1.48
CA VAL A 34 -17.97 14.32 -1.17
C VAL A 34 -18.47 13.74 0.17
N PRO A 35 -18.89 12.46 0.23
CA PRO A 35 -19.29 11.86 1.51
C PRO A 35 -18.07 11.78 2.43
N GLN A 36 -18.10 12.59 3.48
CA GLN A 36 -17.21 12.46 4.63
C GLN A 36 -17.56 11.14 5.33
N ALA A 37 -16.62 10.18 5.32
CA ALA A 37 -16.74 8.94 6.07
C ALA A 37 -16.72 9.26 7.58
N GLY A 38 -17.90 9.48 8.14
CA GLY A 38 -18.14 9.59 9.57
C GLY A 38 -18.11 8.21 10.22
N ALA A 39 -17.28 8.08 11.25
CA ALA A 39 -17.31 6.96 12.17
C ALA A 39 -18.65 6.92 12.93
N GLY A 40 -19.17 5.71 13.14
CA GLY A 40 -20.20 5.41 14.13
C GLY A 40 -21.64 5.55 13.64
N GLY A 41 -22.19 4.47 13.10
CA GLY A 41 -23.61 4.36 12.76
C GLY A 41 -24.07 2.92 12.77
N ALA A 42 -24.44 2.40 13.94
CA ALA A 42 -25.27 1.21 14.03
C ALA A 42 -26.71 1.61 13.70
N THR A 43 -27.21 1.24 12.52
CA THR A 43 -28.65 1.26 12.22
C THR A 43 -28.94 0.43 10.97
N GLY A 44 -29.80 -0.58 11.13
CA GLY A 44 -30.65 -1.12 10.07
C GLY A 44 -29.99 -2.09 9.08
N GLY A 45 -30.34 -3.38 9.17
CA GLY A 45 -30.12 -4.34 8.09
C GLY A 45 -28.67 -4.76 7.89
N GLY A 46 -27.99 -5.16 8.96
CA GLY A 46 -26.62 -5.66 8.88
C GLY A 46 -26.57 -6.99 8.15
N VAL A 47 -26.24 -6.98 6.86
CA VAL A 47 -25.33 -8.00 6.34
C VAL A 47 -24.15 -7.98 7.31
N VAL A 48 -23.90 -9.11 7.99
CA VAL A 48 -22.65 -9.29 8.71
C VAL A 48 -21.57 -9.26 7.65
N ALA A 49 -21.06 -8.07 7.31
CA ALA A 49 -19.80 -7.99 6.61
C ALA A 49 -18.84 -8.70 7.56
N PRO A 50 -18.28 -9.88 7.19
CA PRO A 50 -17.31 -10.52 8.05
C PRO A 50 -16.27 -9.47 8.37
N ALA A 51 -15.92 -9.33 9.66
CA ALA A 51 -14.90 -8.39 10.08
C ALA A 51 -13.66 -8.65 9.20
N VAL A 52 -13.44 -7.80 8.21
CA VAL A 52 -12.29 -7.93 7.33
C VAL A 52 -11.14 -7.47 8.17
N MET A 53 -10.46 -8.43 8.80
CA MET A 53 -9.18 -8.15 9.44
C MET A 53 -8.29 -7.47 8.38
N PRO A 54 -7.58 -6.40 8.74
CA PRO A 54 -6.75 -5.68 7.80
C PRO A 54 -5.71 -6.67 7.25
N ARG A 55 -5.71 -6.84 5.93
CA ARG A 55 -4.75 -7.69 5.21
C ARG A 55 -4.31 -7.03 3.91
N ALA A 56 -3.07 -7.26 3.51
CA ALA A 56 -2.57 -6.84 2.21
C ALA A 56 -3.13 -7.76 1.12
N VAL A 57 -3.72 -7.19 0.08
CA VAL A 57 -4.26 -7.93 -1.08
C VAL A 57 -3.49 -7.68 -2.38
N THR A 58 -2.46 -6.83 -2.32
CA THR A 58 -1.57 -6.51 -3.45
C THR A 58 -0.13 -6.43 -2.95
N VAL A 59 0.83 -6.57 -3.87
CA VAL A 59 2.25 -6.43 -3.53
C VAL A 59 2.56 -5.02 -3.04
N GLU A 60 1.95 -4.00 -3.64
CA GLU A 60 2.15 -2.61 -3.20
C GLU A 60 1.74 -2.41 -1.73
N GLN A 61 0.61 -2.98 -1.33
CA GLN A 61 0.15 -2.92 0.06
C GLN A 61 1.08 -3.68 1.00
N ALA A 62 1.59 -4.85 0.60
CA ALA A 62 2.54 -5.62 1.40
C ALA A 62 3.88 -4.86 1.60
N LEU A 63 4.36 -4.15 0.57
CA LEU A 63 5.56 -3.32 0.66
C LEU A 63 5.39 -2.10 1.60
N ALA A 64 4.17 -1.60 1.76
CA ALA A 64 3.84 -0.49 2.66
C ALA A 64 3.28 -0.95 4.02
N ALA A 65 3.10 -2.27 4.20
CA ALA A 65 2.49 -2.83 5.39
C ALA A 65 3.41 -2.78 6.61
N LYS A 66 2.78 -2.94 7.77
CA LYS A 66 3.48 -3.14 9.05
C LYS A 66 3.89 -4.62 9.17
N HIS A 67 4.86 -4.87 10.04
CA HIS A 67 5.25 -6.23 10.42
C HIS A 67 4.04 -6.98 10.98
N ASP A 68 3.98 -8.29 10.73
CA ASP A 68 2.92 -9.20 11.21
C ASP A 68 1.55 -8.94 10.55
N LEU A 69 1.49 -8.16 9.46
CA LEU A 69 0.24 -8.00 8.70
C LEU A 69 -0.01 -9.24 7.83
N GLU A 70 -1.20 -9.80 7.90
CA GLU A 70 -1.61 -10.87 6.98
C GLU A 70 -1.59 -10.38 5.52
N ALA A 71 -1.03 -11.17 4.63
CA ALA A 71 -1.02 -10.93 3.19
C ALA A 71 -1.71 -12.10 2.46
N VAL A 72 -2.68 -11.78 1.62
CA VAL A 72 -3.38 -12.73 0.76
C VAL A 72 -3.40 -12.20 -0.66
N ILE A 73 -2.47 -12.66 -1.49
CA ILE A 73 -2.20 -12.06 -2.80
C ILE A 73 -2.26 -13.14 -3.88
N GLU A 74 -2.93 -12.83 -4.98
CA GLU A 74 -3.00 -13.65 -6.18
C GLU A 74 -1.99 -13.15 -7.24
N GLY A 75 -1.30 -14.09 -7.89
CA GLY A 75 -0.23 -13.76 -8.82
C GLY A 75 0.54 -14.98 -9.28
N HIS A 76 1.77 -14.76 -9.74
CA HIS A 76 2.61 -15.76 -10.38
C HIS A 76 3.98 -15.79 -9.71
N ILE A 77 4.53 -16.98 -9.53
CA ILE A 77 5.92 -17.15 -9.06
C ILE A 77 6.80 -17.18 -10.30
N VAL A 78 7.47 -16.06 -10.59
CA VAL A 78 8.17 -15.84 -11.87
C VAL A 78 9.58 -16.39 -11.88
N GLN A 79 10.21 -16.51 -10.72
CA GLN A 79 11.60 -16.95 -10.61
C GLN A 79 11.86 -17.57 -9.23
N LYS A 80 12.62 -18.66 -9.21
CA LYS A 80 13.28 -19.16 -8.00
C LYS A 80 14.62 -18.46 -7.85
N GLU A 81 14.87 -17.84 -6.70
CA GLU A 81 16.14 -17.19 -6.40
C GLU A 81 17.24 -18.24 -6.19
N SER A 82 18.50 -17.83 -6.33
CA SER A 82 19.65 -18.71 -6.05
C SER A 82 19.75 -19.11 -4.58
N LYS A 83 19.06 -18.38 -3.70
CA LYS A 83 18.96 -18.69 -2.28
C LYS A 83 17.83 -19.68 -2.04
N HIS A 84 18.11 -20.71 -1.23
CA HIS A 84 17.10 -21.71 -0.84
C HIS A 84 15.84 -21.02 -0.32
N GLU A 85 14.66 -21.47 -0.79
CA GLU A 85 13.34 -21.04 -0.30
C GLU A 85 12.89 -19.61 -0.68
N HIS A 86 13.72 -18.83 -1.38
CA HIS A 86 13.34 -17.51 -1.86
C HIS A 86 12.79 -17.56 -3.29
N TYR A 87 11.69 -16.86 -3.53
CA TYR A 87 11.06 -16.78 -4.84
C TYR A 87 10.65 -15.34 -5.16
N THR A 88 10.70 -14.95 -6.42
CA THR A 88 10.11 -13.70 -6.89
C THR A 88 8.64 -13.96 -7.24
N PHE A 89 7.75 -13.29 -6.51
CA PHE A 89 6.32 -13.31 -6.76
C PHE A 89 5.90 -12.03 -7.48
N ARG A 90 5.05 -12.16 -8.49
CA ARG A 90 4.49 -11.04 -9.26
C ARG A 90 2.97 -11.04 -9.13
N ASP A 91 2.40 -9.93 -8.65
CA ASP A 91 0.94 -9.78 -8.61
C ASP A 91 0.33 -9.46 -9.97
N ALA A 92 -1.00 -9.43 -10.04
CA ALA A 92 -1.74 -9.06 -11.24
C ALA A 92 -1.47 -7.61 -11.72
N ALA A 93 -1.02 -6.72 -10.83
CA ALA A 93 -0.62 -5.36 -11.18
C ALA A 93 0.79 -5.30 -11.82
N GLY A 94 1.49 -6.43 -11.89
CA GLY A 94 2.84 -6.53 -12.45
C GLY A 94 3.93 -6.13 -11.48
N LYS A 95 3.62 -5.89 -10.20
CA LYS A 95 4.63 -5.60 -9.17
C LYS A 95 5.22 -6.88 -8.62
N THR A 96 6.49 -6.82 -8.26
CA THR A 96 7.25 -7.97 -7.76
C THR A 96 7.67 -7.80 -6.30
N ILE A 97 7.63 -8.88 -5.54
CA ILE A 97 8.15 -8.97 -4.16
C ILE A 97 8.87 -10.29 -3.97
N VAL A 98 9.81 -10.33 -3.02
CA VAL A 98 10.43 -11.58 -2.58
C VAL A 98 9.50 -12.26 -1.59
N VAL A 99 9.26 -13.55 -1.81
CA VAL A 99 8.48 -14.40 -0.92
C VAL A 99 9.34 -15.57 -0.47
N ASP A 100 9.19 -15.93 0.79
CA ASP A 100 9.87 -17.07 1.41
C ASP A 100 8.88 -18.22 1.49
N ILE A 101 9.16 -19.29 0.76
CA ILE A 101 8.33 -20.49 0.65
C ILE A 101 9.16 -21.70 1.05
N ASP A 102 8.89 -22.22 2.23
CA ASP A 102 9.41 -23.51 2.71
C ASP A 102 8.88 -24.65 1.83
N ASP A 103 9.75 -25.62 1.53
CA ASP A 103 9.44 -26.77 0.68
C ASP A 103 8.21 -27.57 1.17
N LYS A 104 7.88 -27.53 2.46
CA LYS A 104 6.69 -28.19 3.04
C LYS A 104 5.36 -27.62 2.55
N TYR A 105 5.35 -26.36 2.09
CA TYR A 105 4.15 -25.71 1.58
C TYR A 105 3.98 -25.88 0.07
N ILE A 106 5.02 -26.38 -0.62
CA ILE A 106 4.96 -26.71 -2.03
C ILE A 106 4.29 -28.09 -2.16
N PRO A 107 3.16 -28.20 -2.86
CA PRO A 107 2.49 -29.49 -2.99
C PRO A 107 3.37 -30.47 -3.77
N THR A 108 3.54 -31.66 -3.19
CA THR A 108 4.36 -32.73 -3.76
C THR A 108 3.88 -33.09 -5.17
N GLY A 109 4.79 -33.12 -6.13
CA GLY A 109 4.50 -33.49 -7.52
C GLY A 109 3.90 -32.39 -8.39
N ARG A 110 3.79 -31.14 -7.90
CA ARG A 110 3.52 -29.97 -8.76
C ARG A 110 4.71 -29.04 -8.81
N GLU A 111 5.12 -28.74 -10.03
CA GLU A 111 6.12 -27.71 -10.30
C GLU A 111 5.43 -26.34 -10.32
N ILE A 112 6.03 -25.37 -9.64
CA ILE A 112 5.60 -23.99 -9.70
C ILE A 112 6.23 -23.39 -10.96
N THR A 113 5.42 -23.20 -12.01
CA THR A 113 5.87 -22.57 -13.25
C THR A 113 5.51 -21.07 -13.28
N PRO A 114 6.24 -20.24 -14.04
CA PRO A 114 5.97 -18.81 -14.18
C PRO A 114 4.57 -18.46 -14.70
N ASP A 115 3.93 -19.38 -15.43
CA ASP A 115 2.57 -19.22 -15.96
C ASP A 115 1.47 -19.62 -14.96
N THR A 116 1.83 -20.31 -13.88
CA THR A 116 0.85 -20.78 -12.89
C THR A 116 0.32 -19.62 -12.05
N LEU A 117 -0.99 -19.40 -12.09
CA LEU A 117 -1.67 -18.50 -11.17
C LEU A 117 -1.83 -19.17 -9.81
N VAL A 118 -1.23 -18.57 -8.79
CA VAL A 118 -1.29 -19.02 -7.40
C VAL A 118 -1.81 -17.92 -6.49
N ARG A 119 -2.46 -18.32 -5.41
CA ARG A 119 -2.78 -17.48 -4.27
C ARG A 119 -1.86 -17.86 -3.13
N ILE A 120 -1.18 -16.87 -2.56
CA ILE A 120 -0.33 -17.05 -1.38
C ILE A 120 -1.03 -16.47 -0.16
N TRP A 121 -0.87 -17.13 0.98
CA TRP A 121 -1.17 -16.58 2.30
C TRP A 121 0.10 -16.55 3.09
N GLY A 122 0.37 -15.44 3.73
CA GLY A 122 1.56 -15.26 4.54
C GLY A 122 1.46 -14.04 5.43
N GLU A 123 2.58 -13.75 6.06
CA GLU A 123 2.75 -12.61 6.95
C GLU A 123 3.81 -11.70 6.34
N VAL A 124 3.58 -10.39 6.40
CA VAL A 124 4.57 -9.41 5.96
C VAL A 124 5.66 -9.31 7.02
N ASP A 125 6.89 -9.59 6.62
CA ASP A 125 8.07 -9.29 7.43
C ASP A 125 8.67 -7.93 6.99
N VAL A 126 9.14 -7.16 7.97
CA VAL A 126 9.64 -5.80 7.77
C VAL A 126 11.08 -5.77 8.23
N HIS A 127 11.98 -5.58 7.26
CA HIS A 127 13.39 -5.43 7.53
C HIS A 127 13.78 -3.98 7.71
N ARG A 128 14.75 -3.72 8.60
CA ARG A 128 15.27 -2.35 8.83
C ARG A 128 16.07 -1.79 7.66
N LEU A 129 16.68 -2.67 6.86
CA LEU A 129 17.67 -2.34 5.82
C LEU A 129 17.30 -2.88 4.43
N LYS A 130 16.21 -3.63 4.32
CA LYS A 130 15.77 -4.30 3.09
C LYS A 130 14.28 -4.02 2.85
N PRO A 131 13.79 -4.17 1.61
CA PRO A 131 12.35 -4.19 1.34
C PRO A 131 11.65 -5.27 2.16
N ASN A 132 10.36 -5.07 2.40
CA ASN A 132 9.51 -6.09 3.00
C ASN A 132 9.43 -7.32 2.08
N ASP A 133 9.30 -8.46 2.73
CA ASP A 133 9.14 -9.79 2.19
C ASP A 133 7.89 -10.44 2.81
N ILE A 134 7.44 -11.54 2.22
CA ILE A 134 6.26 -12.26 2.70
C ILE A 134 6.69 -13.68 3.05
N GLU A 135 6.50 -14.04 4.31
CA GLU A 135 6.70 -15.42 4.77
C GLU A 135 5.44 -16.23 4.46
N VAL A 136 5.52 -17.09 3.45
CA VAL A 136 4.35 -17.83 2.95
C VAL A 136 4.05 -19.02 3.85
N LYS A 137 2.83 -19.07 4.36
CA LYS A 137 2.31 -20.17 5.18
C LYS A 137 1.42 -21.13 4.38
N LYS A 138 0.90 -20.69 3.23
CA LYS A 138 0.06 -21.53 2.35
C LYS A 138 0.12 -21.05 0.90
N ILE A 139 0.09 -22.00 -0.03
CA ILE A 139 -0.05 -21.78 -1.46
C ILE A 139 -1.27 -22.55 -1.97
N GLU A 140 -2.10 -21.89 -2.77
CA GLU A 140 -3.22 -22.50 -3.48
C GLU A 140 -3.06 -22.20 -4.97
N PHE A 141 -3.23 -23.21 -5.81
CA PHE A 141 -3.20 -23.05 -7.26
C PHE A 141 -4.60 -22.66 -7.70
N VAL A 142 -4.73 -21.48 -8.32
CA VAL A 142 -6.02 -20.90 -8.73
C VAL A 142 -6.38 -21.37 -10.15
N ASP A 143 -6.09 -22.64 -10.45
CA ASP A 143 -6.37 -23.25 -11.75
C ASP A 143 -7.89 -23.22 -11.98
N ARG A 144 -8.34 -22.29 -12.83
CA ARG A 144 -9.74 -22.24 -13.26
C ARG A 144 -9.94 -23.33 -14.30
N LYS A 145 -10.59 -24.42 -13.88
CA LYS A 145 -11.12 -25.46 -14.77
C LYS A 145 -12.13 -24.91 -15.77
#